data_AF-A0A1B7WP46-F1
#
_entry.id   AF-A0A1B7WP46-F1
#
_cell.length_a   1.000
_cell.length_b   1.000
_cell.length_c   1.000
_cell.angle_alpha   90.00
_cell.angle_beta   90.00
_cell.angle_gamma   90.00
#
_symmetry.space_group_name_H-M   'P 1'
#
loop_
_entity.id
_entity.type
_entity.pdbx_description
1 polymer ?
#
loop_
_entity_poly.entity_id
_entity_poly.type
_entity_poly.pdbx_seq_one_letter_code
_entity_poly.pdbx_strand_id
1 'polypeptide(L)'
;MPYSKFTLSKAVDDFQLTIVEGDRFLPEISPFNPSSLLKDTLKETIPWAVAVGSEKARSEGIINPVLLEVKRQLHGQISVFSGEEFNVQPEVDLTGYVDFLISRSPEQLYIKAPAVVLVEA
;
A
#
# COMPACT_ATOMS: atom_id res chain seq x y z
N MET A 1 9.78 3.26 -16.45
CA MET A 1 9.77 4.41 -15.53
C MET A 1 9.94 3.90 -14.12
N PRO A 2 11.07 4.16 -13.44
CA PRO A 2 11.26 3.68 -12.08
C PRO A 2 10.21 4.34 -11.19
N TYR A 3 9.71 3.65 -10.17
CA TYR A 3 8.64 4.20 -9.33
C TYR A 3 9.03 5.53 -8.67
N SER A 4 10.31 5.71 -8.33
CA SER A 4 10.85 6.97 -7.79
C SER A 4 10.82 8.16 -8.76
N LYS A 5 10.57 7.92 -10.06
CA LYS A 5 10.42 8.94 -11.10
C LYS A 5 9.02 8.98 -11.68
N PHE A 6 8.04 8.45 -10.93
CA PHE A 6 6.66 8.42 -11.37
C PHE A 6 6.10 9.83 -11.57
N THR A 7 5.44 10.04 -12.71
CA THR A 7 4.55 11.18 -12.93
C THR A 7 3.30 10.69 -13.63
N LEU A 8 2.14 11.27 -13.28
CA LEU A 8 0.87 10.90 -13.90
C LEU A 8 0.89 11.12 -15.41
N SER A 9 1.44 12.24 -15.88
CA SER A 9 1.53 12.55 -17.32
C SER A 9 2.31 11.49 -18.09
N LYS A 10 3.46 11.08 -17.56
CA LYS A 10 4.28 10.07 -18.22
C LYS A 10 3.63 8.68 -18.13
N ALA A 11 2.90 8.36 -17.07
CA ALA A 11 2.14 7.11 -17.00
C ALA A 11 1.00 7.07 -18.03
N VAL A 12 0.34 8.21 -18.26
CA VAL A 12 -0.67 8.35 -19.32
C VAL A 12 -0.07 8.13 -20.69
N ASP A 13 1.08 8.75 -20.98
CA ASP A 13 1.76 8.63 -22.27
C ASP A 13 2.33 7.21 -22.50
N ASP A 14 3.08 6.68 -21.53
CA ASP A 14 3.79 5.40 -21.65
C ASP A 14 2.82 4.20 -21.76
N PHE A 15 1.67 4.26 -21.06
CA PHE A 15 0.70 3.16 -21.00
C PHE A 15 -0.61 3.43 -21.76
N GLN A 16 -0.67 4.54 -22.51
CA GLN A 16 -1.85 4.94 -23.30
C GLN A 16 -3.14 4.99 -22.45
N LEU A 17 -3.03 5.54 -21.24
CA LEU A 17 -4.15 5.60 -20.29
C LEU A 17 -5.08 6.77 -20.61
N THR A 18 -6.34 6.66 -20.23
CA THR A 18 -7.28 7.78 -20.25
C THR A 18 -7.50 8.26 -18.82
N ILE A 19 -7.28 9.55 -18.58
CA ILE A 19 -7.67 10.17 -17.30
C ILE A 19 -9.19 10.30 -17.28
N VAL A 20 -9.81 9.75 -16.25
CA VAL A 20 -11.22 9.95 -15.95
C VAL A 20 -11.30 10.82 -14.70
N GLU A 21 -11.70 12.08 -14.88
CA GLU A 21 -11.98 12.98 -13.77
C GLU A 21 -13.41 12.75 -13.29
N GLY A 22 -13.60 12.77 -11.97
CA GLY A 22 -14.90 12.60 -11.33
C GLY A 22 -14.78 12.72 -9.83
N ASP A 23 -15.92 12.73 -9.14
CA ASP A 23 -15.95 12.99 -7.69
C ASP A 23 -15.25 11.90 -6.87
N ARG A 24 -15.21 10.65 -7.38
CA ARG A 24 -14.81 9.47 -6.60
C ARG A 24 -14.41 8.28 -7.47
N PHE A 25 -13.21 7.72 -7.23
CA PHE A 25 -12.72 6.49 -7.88
C PHE A 25 -13.34 5.20 -7.29
N LEU A 26 -13.40 5.09 -5.96
CA LEU A 26 -13.92 3.90 -5.26
C LEU A 26 -15.41 4.06 -4.99
N PRO A 27 -16.27 3.05 -5.15
CA PRO A 27 -17.70 3.20 -4.81
C PRO A 27 -17.90 3.59 -3.34
N GLU A 28 -19.10 4.07 -3.01
CA GLU A 28 -19.49 4.22 -1.61
C GLU A 28 -19.58 2.84 -0.95
N ILE A 29 -18.79 2.65 0.10
CA ILE A 29 -18.74 1.41 0.86
C ILE A 29 -19.17 1.67 2.29
N SER A 30 -19.79 0.67 2.91
CA SER A 30 -20.05 0.71 4.34
C SER A 30 -18.72 0.71 5.11
N PRO A 31 -18.53 1.61 6.09
CA PRO A 31 -17.33 1.63 6.91
C PRO A 31 -17.12 0.30 7.64
N PHE A 32 -15.88 -0.15 7.72
CA PHE A 32 -15.50 -1.30 8.54
C PHE A 32 -15.05 -0.85 9.93
N ASN A 33 -15.48 -1.57 10.96
CA ASN A 33 -15.03 -1.34 12.31
C ASN A 33 -13.68 -2.05 12.54
N PRO A 34 -12.64 -1.34 13.02
CA PRO A 34 -11.39 -1.98 13.36
C PRO A 34 -11.56 -2.88 14.59
N SER A 35 -10.83 -4.00 14.60
CA SER A 35 -10.77 -4.92 15.73
C SER A 35 -10.23 -4.23 17.00
N SER A 36 -10.54 -4.81 18.17
CA SER A 36 -9.94 -4.35 19.44
C SER A 36 -8.42 -4.37 19.39
N LEU A 37 -7.83 -5.41 18.79
CA LEU A 37 -6.39 -5.52 18.62
C LEU A 37 -5.78 -4.32 17.87
N LEU A 38 -6.37 -3.91 16.74
CA LEU A 38 -5.88 -2.72 16.03
C LEU A 38 -6.06 -1.45 16.87
N LYS A 39 -7.22 -1.29 17.52
CA LYS A 39 -7.50 -0.12 18.37
C LYS A 39 -6.50 0.01 19.51
N ASP A 40 -6.24 -1.09 20.22
CA ASP A 40 -5.34 -1.13 21.37
C ASP A 40 -3.89 -0.90 20.91
N THR A 41 -3.49 -1.51 19.79
CA THR A 41 -2.16 -1.28 19.18
C THR A 41 -1.97 0.18 18.82
N LEU A 42 -2.90 0.78 18.05
CA LEU A 42 -2.79 2.17 17.61
C LEU A 42 -2.84 3.17 18.76
N LYS A 43 -3.55 2.85 19.85
CA LYS A 43 -3.57 3.69 21.05
C LYS A 43 -2.18 3.85 21.67
N GLU A 44 -1.35 2.81 21.60
CA GLU A 44 0.02 2.81 22.12
C GLU A 44 1.03 3.35 21.09
N THR A 45 0.90 2.93 19.84
CA THR A 45 1.92 3.20 18.81
C THR A 45 1.81 4.58 18.19
N ILE A 46 0.61 5.18 18.09
CA ILE A 46 0.45 6.53 17.49
C ILE A 46 1.23 7.59 18.29
N PRO A 47 1.08 7.71 19.64
CA PRO A 47 1.84 8.70 20.40
C PRO A 47 3.36 8.54 20.25
N TRP A 48 3.84 7.29 20.24
CA TRP A 48 5.24 6.98 20.02
C TRP A 48 5.71 7.37 18.60
N ALA A 49 4.97 6.98 17.57
CA ALA A 49 5.32 7.26 16.17
C ALA A 49 5.36 8.77 15.89
N VAL A 50 4.44 9.53 16.49
CA VAL A 50 4.43 10.99 16.43
C VAL A 50 5.63 11.59 17.17
N ALA A 51 5.95 11.10 18.37
CA ALA A 51 7.08 11.60 19.15
C ALA A 51 8.44 11.32 18.49
N VAL A 52 8.62 10.15 17.87
CA VAL A 52 9.84 9.81 17.12
C VAL A 52 9.92 10.59 15.81
N GLY A 53 8.80 10.77 15.11
CA GLY A 53 8.69 11.65 13.95
C GLY A 53 9.32 11.14 12.64
N SER A 54 9.98 9.98 12.64
CA SER A 54 10.57 9.39 11.43
C SER A 54 9.53 8.69 10.55
N GLU A 55 9.81 8.61 9.25
CA GLU A 55 9.02 7.81 8.30
C GLU A 55 8.91 6.36 8.77
N LYS A 56 10.04 5.77 9.19
CA LYS A 56 10.08 4.41 9.73
C LYS A 56 9.15 4.22 10.92
N ALA A 57 9.08 5.17 11.85
CA ALA A 57 8.21 5.08 13.00
C ALA A 57 6.72 5.13 12.60
N ARG A 58 6.35 5.93 11.61
CA ARG A 58 4.97 5.95 11.05
C ARG A 58 4.66 4.65 10.31
N SER A 59 5.60 4.14 9.52
CA SER A 59 5.48 2.89 8.78
C SER A 59 5.27 1.69 9.70
N GLU A 60 6.08 1.56 10.75
CA GLU A 60 5.99 0.45 11.69
C GLU A 60 4.84 0.60 12.70
N GLY A 61 4.62 1.82 13.19
CA GLY A 61 3.66 2.08 14.27
C GLY A 61 2.23 2.31 13.80
N ILE A 62 2.00 2.69 12.53
CA ILE A 62 0.67 3.07 12.04
C ILE A 62 0.31 2.28 10.78
N ILE A 63 1.11 2.39 9.73
CA ILE A 63 0.76 1.84 8.41
C ILE A 63 0.72 0.31 8.46
N ASN A 64 1.79 -0.33 8.92
CA ASN A 64 1.87 -1.79 8.98
C ASN A 64 0.75 -2.44 9.82
N PRO A 65 0.43 -1.96 11.06
CA PRO A 65 -0.72 -2.46 11.81
C PRO A 65 -2.05 -2.38 11.07
N VAL A 66 -2.30 -1.28 10.34
CA VAL A 66 -3.52 -1.10 9.54
C VAL A 66 -3.57 -2.10 8.39
N LEU A 67 -2.48 -2.30 7.65
CA LEU A 67 -2.44 -3.27 6.54
C LEU A 67 -2.63 -4.71 7.04
N LEU A 68 -2.04 -5.05 8.20
CA LEU A 68 -2.24 -6.36 8.82
C LEU A 68 -3.69 -6.56 9.32
N GLU A 69 -4.37 -5.50 9.77
CA GLU A 69 -5.80 -5.55 10.05
C GLU A 69 -6.60 -5.86 8.79
N VAL A 70 -6.31 -5.21 7.65
CA VAL A 70 -6.99 -5.50 6.38
C VAL A 70 -6.81 -6.97 6.01
N LYS A 71 -5.59 -7.51 6.12
CA LYS A 71 -5.33 -8.94 5.89
C LYS A 71 -6.14 -9.85 6.80
N ARG A 72 -6.25 -9.50 8.08
CA ARG A 72 -7.04 -10.24 9.07
C ARG A 72 -8.53 -10.19 8.77
N GLN A 73 -9.08 -9.02 8.44
CA GLN A 73 -10.50 -8.86 8.10
C GLN A 73 -10.87 -9.58 6.80
N LEU A 74 -9.92 -9.70 5.87
CA LEU A 74 -10.07 -10.48 4.65
C LEU A 74 -9.67 -11.95 4.83
N HIS A 75 -9.58 -12.45 6.06
CA HIS A 75 -9.30 -13.85 6.38
C HIS A 75 -8.04 -14.42 5.70
N GLY A 76 -7.01 -13.60 5.50
CA GLY A 76 -5.76 -14.01 4.87
C GLY A 76 -5.84 -14.18 3.34
N GLN A 77 -6.92 -13.72 2.69
CA GLN A 77 -7.08 -13.78 1.24
C GLN A 77 -6.20 -12.78 0.47
N ILE A 78 -5.46 -11.94 1.20
CA ILE A 78 -4.47 -11.01 0.68
C ILE A 78 -3.12 -11.23 1.36
N SER A 79 -2.06 -10.79 0.69
CA SER A 79 -0.73 -10.70 1.25
C SER A 79 -0.28 -9.25 1.34
N VAL A 80 0.51 -8.96 2.37
CA VAL A 80 0.99 -7.62 2.71
C VAL A 80 2.50 -7.68 2.70
N PHE A 81 3.12 -6.75 2.00
CA PHE A 81 4.57 -6.64 1.86
C PHE A 81 5.01 -5.25 2.32
N SER A 82 6.24 -5.15 2.83
CA SER A 82 6.80 -3.88 3.31
C SER A 82 8.28 -3.78 2.93
N GLY A 83 8.67 -2.70 2.27
CA GLY A 83 10.04 -2.45 1.83
C GLY A 83 10.56 -3.47 0.82
N GLU A 84 9.77 -3.79 -0.22
CA GLU A 84 10.12 -4.81 -1.21
C GLU A 84 10.63 -4.19 -2.52
N GLU A 85 11.56 -4.90 -3.17
CA GLU A 85 11.90 -4.64 -4.56
C GLU A 85 10.80 -5.20 -5.47
N PHE A 86 10.24 -4.36 -6.33
CA PHE A 86 9.09 -4.69 -7.15
C PHE A 86 9.35 -4.42 -8.64
N ASN A 87 10.18 -5.27 -9.24
CA ASN A 87 10.58 -5.14 -10.65
C ASN A 87 9.61 -5.88 -11.58
N VAL A 88 8.59 -5.17 -12.07
CA VAL A 88 7.53 -5.76 -12.90
C VAL A 88 7.98 -5.97 -14.35
N GLN A 89 8.60 -4.96 -14.95
CA GLN A 89 9.04 -5.03 -16.34
C GLN A 89 10.32 -4.20 -16.55
N PRO A 90 11.50 -4.78 -16.25
CA PRO A 90 12.79 -4.10 -16.35
C PRO A 90 13.11 -3.52 -17.74
N GLU A 91 12.58 -4.12 -18.80
CA GLU A 91 12.85 -3.72 -20.19
C GLU A 91 12.28 -2.32 -20.52
N VAL A 92 11.22 -1.91 -19.83
CA VAL A 92 10.62 -0.57 -19.92
C VAL A 92 10.87 0.24 -18.65
N ASP A 93 11.84 -0.20 -17.85
CA ASP A 93 12.27 0.42 -16.61
C ASP A 93 11.14 0.52 -15.57
N LEU A 94 10.15 -0.39 -15.60
CA LEU A 94 9.06 -0.46 -14.61
C LEU A 94 9.53 -1.25 -13.38
N THR A 95 10.36 -0.60 -12.60
CA THR A 95 11.18 -1.18 -11.53
C THR A 95 11.28 -0.25 -10.33
N GLY A 96 11.75 -0.78 -9.22
CA GLY A 96 12.07 0.01 -8.03
C GLY A 96 11.57 -0.60 -6.73
N TYR A 97 11.83 0.12 -5.65
CA TYR A 97 11.38 -0.22 -4.30
C TYR A 97 10.03 0.40 -4.00
N VAL A 98 9.23 -0.32 -3.23
CA VAL A 98 7.94 0.14 -2.72
C VAL A 98 7.89 -0.01 -1.20
N ASP A 99 7.38 1.00 -0.51
CA ASP A 99 7.31 0.97 0.97
C ASP A 99 6.31 -0.06 1.45
N PHE A 100 5.16 -0.15 0.78
CA PHE A 100 4.11 -1.10 1.09
C PHE A 100 3.37 -1.57 -0.16
N LEU A 101 2.99 -2.85 -0.16
CA LEU A 101 2.21 -3.45 -1.23
C LEU A 101 1.19 -4.43 -0.66
N ILE A 102 -0.01 -4.43 -1.22
CA ILE A 102 -1.02 -5.47 -1.01
C ILE A 102 -1.20 -6.25 -2.31
N SER A 103 -1.20 -7.57 -2.24
CA SER A 103 -1.58 -8.44 -3.36
C SER A 103 -2.90 -9.15 -3.05
N ARG A 104 -3.75 -9.32 -4.07
CA ARG A 104 -4.97 -10.13 -3.96
C ARG A 104 -4.66 -11.61 -4.13
N SER A 105 -3.83 -12.13 -3.22
CA SER A 105 -3.40 -13.53 -3.15
C SER A 105 -3.08 -13.88 -1.69
N PRO A 106 -3.39 -15.11 -1.21
CA PRO A 106 -2.93 -15.57 0.10
C PRO A 106 -1.41 -15.85 0.14
N GLU A 107 -0.73 -15.87 -1.01
CA GLU A 107 0.70 -16.14 -1.12
C GLU A 107 1.53 -14.98 -0.57
N GLN A 108 2.28 -15.24 0.52
CA GLN A 108 3.09 -14.23 1.23
C GLN A 108 4.56 -14.22 0.81
N LEU A 109 5.04 -15.30 0.17
CA LEU A 109 6.45 -15.43 -0.22
C LEU A 109 6.78 -14.68 -1.52
N TYR A 110 5.79 -14.55 -2.41
CA TYR A 110 5.96 -13.91 -3.70
C TYR A 110 4.79 -12.98 -3.99
N ILE A 111 5.10 -11.83 -4.57
CA ILE A 111 4.10 -10.86 -5.00
C ILE A 111 3.35 -11.42 -6.22
N LYS A 112 2.02 -11.42 -6.17
CA LYS A 112 1.15 -11.82 -7.29
C LYS A 112 0.31 -10.65 -7.79
N ALA A 113 -0.04 -10.67 -9.07
CA ALA A 113 -1.05 -9.78 -9.61
C ALA A 113 -2.48 -10.27 -9.25
N PRO A 114 -3.45 -9.37 -9.06
CA PRO A 114 -3.28 -7.91 -9.03
C PRO A 114 -2.67 -7.45 -7.70
N ALA A 115 -1.87 -6.39 -7.77
CA ALA A 115 -1.24 -5.75 -6.62
C ALA A 115 -1.56 -4.25 -6.59
N VAL A 116 -1.62 -3.69 -5.38
CA VAL A 116 -1.76 -2.26 -5.11
C VAL A 116 -0.55 -1.85 -4.30
N VAL A 117 0.17 -0.84 -4.79
CA VAL A 117 1.26 -0.19 -4.07
C VAL A 117 0.69 0.96 -3.27
N LEU A 118 1.08 1.08 -2.00
CA LEU A 118 0.84 2.28 -1.22
C LEU A 118 2.12 3.11 -1.25
N VAL A 119 2.00 4.34 -1.73
CA VAL A 119 3.08 5.33 -1.76
C VAL A 119 2.76 6.46 -0.80
N GLU A 120 3.79 7.07 -0.22
CA GLU A 120 3.62 8.32 0.52
C GLU A 120 3.14 9.44 -0.42
N ALA A 121 2.38 10.39 0.13
CA ALA A 121 1.88 11.57 -0.57
C ALA A 121 2.58 12.83 -0.06
#